data_AF-A0A398BNT6-F1
#
_entry.id   AF-A0A398BNT6-F1
#
_cell.length_a   1.000
_cell.length_b   1.000
_cell.length_c   1.000
_cell.angle_alpha   90.00
_cell.angle_beta   90.00
_cell.angle_gamma   90.00
#
_symmetry.space_group_name_H-M   'P 1'
#
loop_
_entity.id
_entity.type
_entity.pdbx_description
1 polymer ?
#
loop_
_entity_poly.entity_id
_entity_poly.type
_entity_poly.pdbx_seq_one_letter_code
_entity_poly.pdbx_strand_id
1 'polypeptide(L)'
;MNLTLNYTIREVKSKIDILTIVEESPIQLRKRGRNFIGLCPFHSEKTASFSVNPQKNIFKCFGCGVSGDQINLYARLNGIKNGQAIFRLAKRIGLAQTKLTKEQKLEVISQQEDRELEKRFLKKCNEMFYFFCDLRDYMRERAGTYKTIDCLEKDSLLICYYHDRALLEDLLNGLLAGLRDEIDIEKQISYFYAAKGVVERWKNLLKNYPPSESTA
;
A
#
# COMPACT_ATOMS: atom_id res chain seq x y z
N MET A 1 -5.99 2.92 -16.47
CA MET A 1 -6.09 4.26 -17.11
C MET A 1 -5.47 5.27 -16.14
N ASN A 2 -4.14 5.37 -16.16
CA ASN A 2 -3.39 6.34 -15.35
C ASN A 2 -2.92 7.44 -16.29
N LEU A 3 -3.78 8.46 -16.43
CA LEU A 3 -3.46 9.72 -17.06
C LEU A 3 -2.63 10.52 -16.05
N THR A 4 -1.50 11.08 -16.46
CA THR A 4 -0.65 11.93 -15.62
C THR A 4 -1.50 13.05 -15.06
N LEU A 5 -1.74 12.97 -13.76
CA LEU A 5 -2.36 14.05 -13.01
C LEU A 5 -1.18 14.97 -12.66
N ASN A 6 -0.92 16.03 -13.42
CA ASN A 6 -0.10 17.16 -12.93
C ASN A 6 -0.84 17.97 -11.85
N TYR A 7 -1.72 17.29 -11.12
CA TYR A 7 -2.54 17.80 -10.06
C TYR A 7 -2.76 16.67 -9.06
N THR A 8 -2.66 17.02 -7.80
CA THR A 8 -2.98 16.14 -6.69
C THR A 8 -4.49 16.05 -6.51
N ILE A 9 -4.96 14.98 -5.87
CA ILE A 9 -6.36 14.88 -5.43
C ILE A 9 -6.72 16.08 -4.54
N ARG A 10 -5.75 16.58 -3.75
CA ARG A 10 -5.91 17.75 -2.89
C ARG A 10 -6.20 19.03 -3.69
N GLU A 11 -5.53 19.24 -4.81
CA GLU A 11 -5.77 20.39 -5.68
C GLU A 11 -7.12 20.34 -6.39
N VAL A 12 -7.60 19.14 -6.74
CA VAL A 12 -8.97 18.99 -7.26
C VAL A 12 -9.97 19.30 -6.16
N LYS A 13 -9.78 18.75 -4.96
CA LYS A 13 -10.69 18.99 -3.83
C LYS A 13 -10.74 20.47 -3.42
N SER A 14 -9.63 21.18 -3.45
CA SER A 14 -9.60 22.60 -3.03
C SER A 14 -10.34 23.53 -3.98
N LYS A 15 -10.56 23.12 -5.24
CA LYS A 15 -11.21 23.94 -6.28
C LYS A 15 -12.65 23.53 -6.60
N ILE A 16 -13.16 22.45 -5.99
CA ILE A 16 -14.52 21.97 -6.23
C ILE A 16 -15.34 22.13 -4.96
N ASP A 17 -16.40 22.93 -5.06
CA ASP A 17 -17.44 23.07 -4.05
C ASP A 17 -18.49 21.96 -4.23
N ILE A 18 -18.86 21.30 -3.14
CA ILE A 18 -19.92 20.31 -3.12
C ILE A 18 -21.28 20.90 -3.50
N LEU A 19 -21.54 22.18 -3.21
CA LEU A 19 -22.79 22.85 -3.59
C LEU A 19 -22.92 22.97 -5.11
N THR A 20 -21.83 23.29 -5.82
CA THR A 20 -21.85 23.34 -7.29
C THR A 20 -22.26 21.99 -7.91
N ILE A 21 -21.81 20.88 -7.32
CA ILE A 21 -22.21 19.53 -7.77
C ILE A 21 -23.69 19.25 -7.49
N VAL A 22 -24.21 19.73 -6.35
CA VAL A 22 -25.63 19.60 -6.01
C VAL A 22 -26.48 20.42 -6.98
N GLU A 23 -26.11 21.66 -7.26
CA GLU A 23 -26.85 22.58 -8.15
C GLU A 23 -26.97 22.05 -9.58
N GLU A 24 -25.98 21.26 -10.03
CA GLU A 24 -25.98 20.61 -11.35
C GLU A 24 -26.70 19.26 -11.38
N SER A 25 -27.19 18.82 -10.22
CA SER A 25 -27.87 17.55 -10.07
C SER A 25 -29.37 17.78 -9.87
N PRO A 26 -30.22 16.76 -10.07
CA PRO A 26 -31.66 16.88 -9.82
C PRO A 26 -32.02 16.92 -8.32
N ILE A 27 -31.05 17.11 -7.43
CA ILE A 27 -31.26 17.13 -5.98
C ILE A 27 -31.85 18.48 -5.58
N GLN A 28 -33.04 18.47 -5.00
CA GLN A 28 -33.63 19.66 -4.40
C GLN A 28 -33.31 19.73 -2.91
N LEU A 29 -32.55 20.74 -2.50
CA LEU A 29 -32.23 20.98 -1.09
C LEU A 29 -32.84 22.27 -0.56
N ARG A 30 -33.16 22.28 0.74
CA ARG A 30 -33.56 23.48 1.49
C ARG A 30 -32.54 23.77 2.58
N LYS A 31 -32.21 25.05 2.78
CA LYS A 31 -31.28 25.46 3.84
C LYS A 31 -31.90 25.24 5.22
N ARG A 32 -31.15 24.59 6.11
CA ARG A 32 -31.50 24.39 7.53
C ARG A 32 -30.26 24.63 8.40
N GLY A 33 -30.19 25.82 8.98
CA GLY A 33 -29.02 26.26 9.73
C GLY A 33 -27.78 26.34 8.84
N ARG A 34 -26.72 25.60 9.21
CA ARG A 34 -25.45 25.53 8.46
C ARG A 34 -25.45 24.48 7.34
N ASN A 35 -26.48 23.64 7.26
CA ASN A 35 -26.58 22.54 6.31
C ASN A 35 -27.70 22.79 5.30
N PHE A 36 -27.69 22.00 4.23
CA PHE A 36 -28.76 21.89 3.25
C PHE A 36 -29.35 20.49 3.33
N ILE A 37 -30.69 20.36 3.34
CA ILE A 37 -31.37 19.09 3.55
C ILE A 37 -32.40 18.83 2.45
N GLY A 38 -32.53 17.59 1.99
CA GLY A 38 -33.49 17.15 0.99
C GLY A 38 -33.67 15.64 0.94
N LEU A 39 -34.37 15.16 -0.08
CA LEU A 39 -34.52 13.74 -0.36
C LEU A 39 -33.21 13.18 -0.93
N CYS A 40 -32.85 11.97 -0.52
CA CYS A 40 -31.66 11.31 -0.99
C CYS A 40 -31.82 10.85 -2.44
N PRO A 41 -30.85 11.16 -3.32
CA PRO A 41 -30.86 10.67 -4.70
C PRO A 41 -30.47 9.18 -4.82
N PHE A 42 -30.02 8.56 -3.74
CA PHE A 42 -29.42 7.21 -3.74
C PHE A 42 -30.33 6.13 -3.18
N HIS A 43 -31.48 6.49 -2.62
CA HIS A 43 -32.52 5.55 -2.20
C HIS A 43 -33.87 6.23 -2.20
N SER A 44 -34.95 5.46 -2.34
CA SER A 44 -36.31 6.01 -2.30
C SER A 44 -36.75 6.25 -0.86
N GLU A 45 -37.14 7.47 -0.55
CA GLU A 45 -37.66 7.87 0.76
C GLU A 45 -38.75 8.96 0.62
N LYS A 46 -39.62 9.07 1.62
CA LYS A 46 -40.65 10.15 1.69
C LYS A 46 -40.23 11.32 2.57
N THR A 47 -39.30 11.09 3.49
CA THR A 47 -38.80 12.08 4.45
C THR A 47 -37.39 12.50 4.08
N ALA A 48 -37.07 13.78 4.19
CA ALA A 48 -35.74 14.28 3.84
C ALA A 48 -34.68 13.78 4.82
N SER A 49 -33.76 12.91 4.37
CA SER A 49 -32.64 12.42 5.19
C SER A 49 -31.26 12.75 4.62
N PHE A 50 -31.19 13.37 3.44
CA PHE A 50 -29.94 13.76 2.81
C PHE A 50 -29.51 15.15 3.26
N SER A 51 -28.30 15.28 3.79
CA SER A 51 -27.73 16.53 4.30
C SER A 51 -26.40 16.84 3.62
N VAL A 52 -26.20 18.10 3.24
CA VAL A 52 -24.95 18.64 2.68
C VAL A 52 -24.43 19.74 3.61
N ASN A 53 -23.14 19.69 3.91
CA ASN A 53 -22.44 20.73 4.67
C ASN A 53 -21.37 21.38 3.76
N PRO A 54 -21.60 22.62 3.30
CA PRO A 54 -20.69 23.31 2.39
C PRO A 54 -19.35 23.66 3.04
N GLN A 55 -19.37 24.10 4.31
CA GLN A 55 -18.14 24.47 5.03
C GLN A 55 -17.16 23.30 5.15
N LYS A 56 -17.68 22.08 5.28
CA LYS A 56 -16.87 20.85 5.37
C LYS A 56 -16.69 20.16 4.02
N ASN A 57 -17.37 20.62 2.95
CA ASN A 57 -17.42 19.96 1.64
C ASN A 57 -17.79 18.46 1.71
N ILE A 58 -18.78 18.12 2.54
CA ILE A 58 -19.26 16.74 2.73
C ILE A 58 -20.77 16.62 2.61
N PHE A 59 -21.22 15.42 2.29
CA PHE A 59 -22.62 15.02 2.37
C PHE A 59 -22.79 13.76 3.22
N LYS A 60 -23.99 13.59 3.76
CA LYS A 60 -24.41 12.38 4.44
C LYS A 60 -25.93 12.20 4.32
N CYS A 61 -26.33 10.98 4.00
CA CYS A 61 -27.70 10.52 4.11
C CYS A 61 -27.89 9.78 5.43
N PHE A 62 -28.83 10.22 6.25
CA PHE A 62 -29.13 9.56 7.52
C PHE A 62 -30.07 8.36 7.37
N GLY A 63 -30.81 8.25 6.25
CA GLY A 63 -31.64 7.08 5.93
C GLY A 63 -30.83 5.85 5.50
N CYS A 64 -30.06 5.96 4.40
CA CYS A 64 -29.29 4.82 3.86
C CYS A 64 -27.80 4.80 4.25
N GLY A 65 -27.33 5.77 5.04
CA GLY A 65 -25.95 5.81 5.55
C GLY A 65 -24.89 6.27 4.55
N VAL A 66 -25.23 6.49 3.28
CA VAL A 66 -24.25 6.96 2.29
C VAL A 66 -23.69 8.32 2.66
N SER A 67 -22.37 8.45 2.59
CA SER A 67 -21.66 9.68 2.90
C SER A 67 -20.39 9.81 2.07
N GLY A 68 -19.82 11.00 2.07
CA GLY A 68 -18.53 11.26 1.45
C GLY A 68 -18.31 12.74 1.20
N ASP A 69 -17.29 13.02 0.41
CA ASP A 69 -16.94 14.36 -0.02
C ASP A 69 -17.55 14.70 -1.39
N GLN A 70 -17.16 15.85 -1.94
CA GLN A 70 -17.61 16.33 -3.24
C GLN A 70 -17.27 15.36 -4.39
N ILE A 71 -16.13 14.67 -4.31
CA ILE A 71 -15.72 13.69 -5.34
C ILE A 71 -16.61 12.46 -5.23
N ASN A 72 -16.86 11.97 -4.01
CA ASN A 72 -17.76 10.84 -3.80
C ASN A 72 -19.18 11.15 -4.28
N LEU A 73 -19.69 12.35 -4.01
CA LEU A 73 -21.01 12.78 -4.46
C LEU A 73 -21.09 12.76 -5.98
N TYR A 74 -20.14 13.41 -6.66
CA TYR A 74 -20.08 13.45 -8.11
C TYR A 74 -19.97 12.05 -8.71
N ALA A 75 -19.11 11.19 -8.15
CA ALA A 75 -18.91 9.84 -8.65
C ALA A 75 -20.20 9.00 -8.56
N ARG A 76 -20.92 9.10 -7.43
CA ARG A 76 -22.18 8.37 -7.21
C ARG A 76 -23.30 8.86 -8.11
N LEU A 77 -23.45 10.18 -8.25
CA LEU A 77 -24.47 10.76 -9.14
C LEU A 77 -24.26 10.36 -10.60
N ASN A 78 -23.01 10.16 -11.01
CA ASN A 78 -22.66 9.79 -12.37
C ASN A 78 -22.46 8.29 -12.59
N GLY A 79 -22.60 7.45 -11.56
CA GLY A 79 -22.37 6.00 -11.66
C GLY A 79 -20.93 5.63 -12.05
N ILE A 80 -19.94 6.45 -11.70
CA ILE A 80 -18.53 6.25 -12.05
C ILE A 80 -17.65 5.98 -10.84
N LYS A 81 -16.45 5.43 -11.06
CA LYS A 81 -15.43 5.25 -10.01
C LYS A 81 -14.81 6.59 -9.62
N ASN A 82 -14.35 6.71 -8.36
CA ASN A 82 -13.70 7.94 -7.85
C ASN A 82 -12.55 8.44 -8.73
N GLY A 83 -11.72 7.55 -9.29
CA GLY A 83 -10.64 7.95 -10.19
C GLY A 83 -11.14 8.63 -11.48
N GLN A 84 -12.27 8.16 -12.03
CA GLN A 84 -12.90 8.80 -13.19
C GLN A 84 -13.55 10.13 -12.81
N ALA A 85 -14.16 10.21 -11.62
CA ALA A 85 -14.71 11.45 -11.08
C ALA A 85 -13.63 12.52 -10.91
N ILE A 86 -12.48 12.17 -10.30
CA ILE A 86 -11.31 13.04 -10.17
C ILE A 86 -10.89 13.57 -11.54
N PHE A 87 -10.73 12.69 -12.52
CA PHE A 87 -10.31 13.09 -13.86
C PHE A 87 -11.31 14.04 -14.54
N ARG A 88 -12.61 13.76 -14.46
CA ARG A 88 -13.65 14.62 -15.04
C ARG A 88 -13.71 15.99 -14.36
N LEU A 89 -13.67 16.02 -13.03
CA LEU A 89 -13.65 17.25 -12.26
C LEU A 89 -12.40 18.09 -12.55
N ALA A 90 -11.23 17.46 -12.59
CA ALA A 90 -9.99 18.13 -12.93
C ALA A 90 -9.96 18.69 -14.36
N LYS A 91 -10.52 17.96 -15.32
CA LYS A 91 -10.69 18.47 -16.70
C LYS A 91 -11.57 19.72 -16.72
N ARG A 92 -12.65 19.73 -15.94
CA ARG A 92 -13.58 20.86 -15.85
C ARG A 92 -12.90 22.12 -15.31
N ILE A 93 -12.00 21.99 -14.34
CA ILE A 93 -11.25 23.11 -13.75
C ILE A 93 -9.91 23.40 -14.46
N GLY A 94 -9.70 22.83 -15.64
CA GLY A 94 -8.50 23.06 -16.46
C GLY A 94 -7.20 22.43 -15.92
N LEU A 95 -7.28 21.58 -14.89
CA LEU A 95 -6.12 20.88 -14.34
C LEU A 95 -5.72 19.64 -15.14
N ALA A 96 -6.66 19.02 -15.88
CA ALA A 96 -6.38 17.84 -16.71
C ALA A 96 -6.39 18.18 -18.21
N GLN A 97 -5.29 17.89 -18.91
CA GLN A 97 -5.23 17.94 -20.36
C GLN A 97 -5.67 16.61 -20.98
N THR A 98 -6.40 16.67 -22.09
CA THR A 98 -6.92 15.48 -22.80
C THR A 98 -5.88 14.76 -23.66
N LYS A 99 -4.76 15.43 -23.98
CA LYS A 99 -3.65 14.87 -24.75
C LYS A 99 -2.34 15.24 -24.06
N LEU A 100 -1.63 14.24 -23.56
CA LEU A 100 -0.26 14.37 -23.11
C LEU A 100 0.67 14.61 -24.30
N THR A 101 1.69 15.44 -24.13
CA THR A 101 2.79 15.54 -25.10
C THR A 101 3.56 14.21 -25.16
N LYS A 102 4.41 14.02 -26.19
CA LYS A 102 5.22 12.80 -26.31
C LYS A 102 6.16 12.66 -25.09
N GLU A 103 6.72 13.77 -24.63
CA GLU A 103 7.62 13.87 -23.50
C GLU A 103 6.90 13.48 -22.20
N GLN A 104 5.71 14.04 -21.95
CA GLN A 104 4.90 13.71 -20.78
C GLN A 104 4.44 12.24 -20.78
N LYS A 105 4.19 11.64 -21.95
CA LYS A 105 3.87 10.21 -22.05
C LYS A 105 5.08 9.35 -21.68
N LEU A 106 6.27 9.70 -22.19
CA LEU A 106 7.50 8.97 -21.89
C LEU A 106 7.84 9.06 -20.39
N GLU A 107 7.68 10.24 -19.78
CA GLU A 107 7.91 10.44 -18.35
C GLU A 107 6.97 9.58 -17.48
N VAL A 108 5.69 9.47 -17.84
CA VAL A 108 4.73 8.59 -17.14
C VAL A 108 5.12 7.13 -17.20
N ILE A 109 5.53 6.68 -18.39
CA ILE A 109 5.94 5.30 -18.62
C ILE A 109 7.17 5.01 -17.76
N SER A 110 8.18 5.87 -17.80
CA SER A 110 9.38 5.77 -16.94
C SER A 110 9.01 5.69 -15.47
N GLN A 111 8.20 6.62 -14.94
CA GLN A 111 7.79 6.61 -13.53
C GLN A 111 6.97 5.37 -13.15
N GLN A 112 6.21 4.80 -14.08
CA GLN A 112 5.49 3.55 -13.83
C GLN A 112 6.44 2.37 -13.77
N GLU A 113 7.41 2.31 -14.67
CA GLU A 113 8.47 1.30 -14.68
C GLU A 113 9.31 1.36 -13.39
N ASP A 114 9.69 2.56 -12.96
CA ASP A 114 10.45 2.78 -11.71
C ASP A 114 9.67 2.28 -10.49
N ARG A 115 8.38 2.63 -10.37
CA ARG A 115 7.52 2.15 -9.28
C ARG A 115 7.33 0.64 -9.27
N GLU A 116 7.17 0.04 -10.45
CA GLU A 116 7.05 -1.42 -10.55
C GLU A 116 8.38 -2.11 -10.20
N LEU A 117 9.51 -1.51 -10.56
CA LEU A 117 10.83 -2.01 -10.20
C LEU A 117 11.05 -1.94 -8.68
N GLU A 118 10.76 -0.80 -8.05
CA GLU A 118 10.83 -0.60 -6.61
C GLU A 118 9.95 -1.62 -5.87
N LYS A 119 8.70 -1.79 -6.30
CA LYS A 119 7.79 -2.78 -5.73
C LYS A 119 8.34 -4.20 -5.81
N ARG A 120 8.95 -4.57 -6.95
CA ARG A 120 9.59 -5.88 -7.13
C ARG A 120 10.81 -6.03 -6.23
N PHE A 121 11.59 -4.98 -6.05
CA PHE A 121 12.75 -4.96 -5.18
C PHE A 121 12.33 -5.16 -3.71
N LEU A 122 11.40 -4.35 -3.21
CA LEU A 122 10.87 -4.46 -1.84
C LEU A 122 10.26 -5.84 -1.58
N LYS A 123 9.55 -6.40 -2.55
CA LYS A 123 9.01 -7.77 -2.45
C LYS A 123 10.12 -8.79 -2.17
N LYS A 124 11.25 -8.72 -2.90
CA LYS A 124 12.37 -9.63 -2.68
C LYS A 124 13.09 -9.38 -1.36
N CYS A 125 13.27 -8.12 -0.94
CA CYS A 125 13.79 -7.79 0.39
C CYS A 125 12.96 -8.45 1.49
N ASN A 126 11.63 -8.35 1.36
CA ASN A 126 10.68 -8.96 2.30
C ASN A 126 10.75 -10.49 2.30
N GLU A 127 10.84 -11.13 1.13
CA GLU A 127 11.03 -12.59 1.03
C GLU A 127 12.31 -13.07 1.74
N MET A 128 13.42 -12.33 1.63
CA MET A 128 14.66 -12.66 2.32
C MET A 128 14.59 -12.40 3.82
N PHE A 129 13.93 -11.31 4.23
CA PHE A 129 13.67 -11.02 5.64
C PHE A 129 12.91 -12.16 6.31
N TYR A 130 11.82 -12.63 5.69
CA TYR A 130 11.06 -13.77 6.20
C TYR A 130 11.89 -15.05 6.21
N PHE A 131 12.67 -15.31 5.15
CA PHE A 131 13.58 -16.46 5.14
C PHE A 131 14.53 -16.46 6.36
N PHE A 132 15.10 -15.32 6.73
CA PHE A 132 15.99 -15.25 7.90
C PHE A 132 15.25 -15.41 9.24
N CYS A 133 14.03 -14.88 9.35
CA CYS A 133 13.17 -15.14 10.51
C CYS A 133 12.89 -16.63 10.66
N ASP A 134 12.44 -17.28 9.58
CA ASP A 134 12.13 -18.71 9.57
C ASP A 134 13.37 -19.56 9.87
N LEU A 135 14.52 -19.20 9.29
CA LEU A 135 15.79 -19.87 9.56
C LEU A 135 16.17 -19.76 11.03
N ARG A 136 16.06 -18.57 11.63
CA ARG A 136 16.36 -18.36 13.05
C ARG A 136 15.45 -19.20 13.94
N ASP A 137 14.16 -19.22 13.64
CA ASP A 137 13.18 -19.93 14.45
C ASP A 137 13.36 -21.45 14.32
N TYR A 138 13.58 -21.95 13.11
CA TYR A 138 13.96 -23.36 12.87
C TYR A 138 15.22 -23.77 13.64
N MET A 139 16.27 -22.95 13.64
CA MET A 139 17.51 -23.28 14.35
C MET A 139 17.35 -23.22 15.87
N ARG A 140 16.49 -22.34 16.40
CA ARG A 140 16.12 -22.31 17.82
C ARG A 140 15.40 -23.58 18.24
N GLU A 141 14.41 -24.01 17.45
CA GLU A 141 13.68 -25.26 17.70
C GLU A 141 14.63 -26.47 17.66
N ARG A 142 15.48 -26.56 16.62
CA ARG A 142 16.48 -27.61 16.48
C ARG A 142 17.45 -27.64 17.66
N ALA A 143 17.99 -26.50 18.09
CA ALA A 143 18.86 -26.42 19.27
C ALA A 143 18.14 -26.87 20.55
N GLY A 144 16.83 -26.58 20.69
CA GLY A 144 16.01 -27.01 21.81
C GLY A 144 15.79 -28.52 21.93
N THR A 145 16.09 -29.30 20.87
CA THR A 145 16.02 -30.77 20.92
C THR A 145 17.19 -31.42 21.68
N TYR A 146 18.30 -30.69 21.87
CA TYR A 146 19.49 -31.21 22.53
C TYR A 146 19.47 -30.90 24.02
N LYS A 147 19.71 -31.93 24.85
CA LYS A 147 19.68 -31.83 26.33
C LYS A 147 21.00 -31.32 26.93
N THR A 148 22.11 -31.46 26.22
CA THR A 148 23.45 -31.06 26.67
C THR A 148 24.24 -30.42 25.54
N ILE A 149 25.22 -29.59 25.90
CA ILE A 149 26.08 -28.87 24.95
C ILE A 149 26.91 -29.86 24.09
N ASP A 150 27.39 -30.96 24.67
CA ASP A 150 28.17 -31.99 23.95
C ASP A 150 27.41 -32.64 22.77
N CYS A 151 26.08 -32.58 22.77
CA CYS A 151 25.27 -33.08 21.66
C CYS A 151 25.10 -32.03 20.54
N LEU A 152 25.18 -30.73 20.87
CA LEU A 152 25.10 -29.62 19.90
C LEU A 152 26.33 -29.59 18.99
N GLU A 153 27.51 -29.91 19.51
CA GLU A 153 28.77 -29.92 18.75
C GLU A 153 28.82 -31.02 17.68
N LYS A 154 27.85 -31.93 17.66
CA LYS A 154 27.72 -32.98 16.63
C LYS A 154 26.78 -32.58 15.49
N ASP A 155 26.06 -31.47 15.64
CA ASP A 155 25.13 -30.98 14.63
C ASP A 155 25.81 -29.97 13.72
N SER A 156 26.35 -30.47 12.60
CA SER A 156 27.04 -29.65 11.60
C SER A 156 26.22 -28.45 11.11
N LEU A 157 24.88 -28.57 11.06
CA LEU A 157 24.01 -27.50 10.60
C LEU A 157 23.90 -26.38 11.64
N LEU A 158 23.76 -26.74 12.93
CA LEU A 158 23.78 -25.77 14.02
C LEU A 158 25.15 -25.09 14.15
N ILE A 159 26.24 -25.82 13.96
CA ILE A 159 27.59 -25.24 13.94
C ILE A 159 27.70 -24.17 12.85
N CYS A 160 27.26 -24.46 11.62
CA CYS A 160 27.23 -23.47 10.54
C CYS A 160 26.36 -22.26 10.92
N TYR A 161 25.21 -22.49 11.55
CA TYR A 161 24.32 -21.41 11.96
C TYR A 161 24.95 -20.48 13.00
N TYR A 162 25.57 -21.06 14.03
CA TYR A 162 26.22 -20.27 15.07
C TYR A 162 27.45 -19.53 14.54
N HIS A 163 28.17 -20.10 13.58
CA HIS A 163 29.27 -19.40 12.90
C HIS A 163 28.76 -18.20 12.10
N ASP A 164 27.63 -18.33 11.42
CA ASP A 164 27.01 -17.26 10.63
C ASP A 164 26.14 -16.29 11.44
N ARG A 165 25.91 -16.55 12.74
CA ARG A 165 24.83 -15.88 13.50
C ARG A 165 24.94 -14.36 13.50
N ALA A 166 26.13 -13.82 13.72
CA ALA A 166 26.33 -12.37 13.73
C ALA A 166 26.03 -11.74 12.37
N LEU A 167 26.44 -12.40 11.28
CA LEU A 167 26.13 -11.98 9.92
C LEU A 167 24.62 -12.05 9.64
N LEU A 168 23.95 -13.13 10.06
CA LEU A 168 22.50 -13.29 9.89
C LEU A 168 21.71 -12.21 10.65
N GLU A 169 22.12 -11.89 11.87
CA GLU A 169 21.50 -10.82 12.67
C GLU A 169 21.71 -9.43 12.03
N ASP A 170 22.91 -9.14 11.52
CA ASP A 170 23.19 -7.88 10.80
C ASP A 170 22.34 -7.76 9.52
N LEU A 171 22.29 -8.82 8.70
CA LEU A 171 21.49 -8.84 7.47
C LEU A 171 19.98 -8.70 7.74
N LEU A 172 19.47 -9.35 8.79
CA LEU A 172 18.08 -9.24 9.20
C LEU A 172 17.73 -7.80 9.59
N ASN A 173 18.59 -7.17 10.40
CA ASN A 173 18.40 -5.79 10.84
C ASN A 173 18.51 -4.80 9.67
N GLY A 174 19.49 -4.98 8.78
CA GLY A 174 19.66 -4.14 7.59
C GLY A 174 18.48 -4.21 6.63
N LEU A 175 17.95 -5.43 6.38
CA LEU A 175 16.73 -5.60 5.57
C LEU A 175 15.52 -4.95 6.22
N LEU A 176 15.35 -5.11 7.54
CA LEU A 176 14.23 -4.51 8.28
C LEU A 176 14.29 -2.98 8.26
N ALA A 177 15.47 -2.40 8.47
CA ALA A 177 15.70 -0.96 8.38
C ALA A 177 15.37 -0.44 6.98
N GLY A 178 15.77 -1.16 5.92
CA GLY A 178 15.42 -0.84 4.55
C GLY A 178 13.91 -0.90 4.27
N LEU A 179 13.19 -1.89 4.82
CA LEU A 179 11.74 -2.00 4.70
C LEU A 179 10.96 -0.92 5.48
N ARG A 180 11.63 -0.25 6.42
CA ARG A 180 11.10 0.86 7.22
C ARG A 180 11.57 2.23 6.72
N ASP A 181 12.29 2.27 5.61
CA ASP A 181 12.90 3.48 5.06
C ASP A 181 13.84 4.20 6.05
N GLU A 182 14.51 3.44 6.95
CA GLU A 182 15.43 3.96 7.98
C GLU A 182 16.87 4.10 7.48
N ILE A 183 17.17 3.58 6.28
CA ILE A 183 18.49 3.65 5.63
C ILE A 183 18.35 4.17 4.20
N ASP A 184 19.43 4.72 3.66
CA ASP A 184 19.49 5.16 2.27
C ASP A 184 19.43 3.98 1.28
N ILE A 185 19.09 4.30 0.03
CA ILE A 185 18.91 3.31 -1.03
C ILE A 185 20.19 2.53 -1.35
N GLU A 186 21.36 3.14 -1.21
CA GLU A 186 22.64 2.48 -1.49
C GLU A 186 22.92 1.38 -0.46
N LYS A 187 22.72 1.68 0.82
CA LYS A 187 22.81 0.69 1.91
C LYS A 187 21.77 -0.40 1.76
N GLN A 188 20.52 -0.05 1.43
CA GLN A 188 19.47 -1.03 1.22
C GLN A 188 19.82 -2.01 0.08
N ILE A 189 20.36 -1.50 -1.03
CA ILE A 189 20.85 -2.32 -2.15
C ILE A 189 22.01 -3.21 -1.71
N SER A 190 22.94 -2.69 -0.93
CA SER A 190 24.08 -3.45 -0.40
C SER A 190 23.61 -4.62 0.48
N TYR A 191 22.73 -4.37 1.44
CA TYR A 191 22.11 -5.40 2.26
C TYR A 191 21.33 -6.42 1.43
N PHE A 192 20.62 -5.96 0.39
CA PHE A 192 19.89 -6.86 -0.50
C PHE A 192 20.82 -7.89 -1.17
N TYR A 193 21.93 -7.44 -1.77
CA TYR A 193 22.84 -8.36 -2.47
C TYR A 193 23.59 -9.27 -1.49
N ALA A 194 24.01 -8.75 -0.34
CA ALA A 194 24.64 -9.56 0.71
C ALA A 194 23.68 -10.65 1.22
N ALA A 195 22.44 -10.27 1.55
CA ALA A 195 21.39 -11.19 1.96
C ALA A 195 21.10 -12.25 0.90
N LYS A 196 20.99 -11.85 -0.37
CA LYS A 196 20.70 -12.78 -1.47
C LYS A 196 21.72 -13.93 -1.54
N GLY A 197 23.01 -13.62 -1.46
CA GLY A 197 24.06 -14.64 -1.49
C GLY A 197 23.97 -15.60 -0.29
N VAL A 198 23.70 -15.05 0.90
CA VAL A 198 23.54 -15.85 2.13
C VAL A 198 22.28 -16.73 2.07
N VAL A 199 21.16 -16.21 1.56
CA VAL A 199 19.92 -16.97 1.33
C VAL A 199 20.15 -18.15 0.39
N GLU A 200 20.83 -17.93 -0.74
CA GLU A 200 21.13 -18.99 -1.72
C GLU A 200 22.01 -20.09 -1.08
N ARG A 201 23.05 -19.71 -0.33
CA ARG A 201 23.90 -20.64 0.41
C ARG A 201 23.09 -21.46 1.42
N TRP A 202 22.27 -20.81 2.25
CA TRP A 202 21.47 -21.47 3.28
C TRP A 202 20.38 -22.37 2.71
N LYS A 203 19.74 -21.97 1.61
CA LYS A 203 18.79 -22.84 0.88
C LYS A 203 19.46 -24.12 0.39
N ASN A 204 20.72 -24.06 -0.04
CA ASN A 204 21.47 -25.26 -0.45
C ASN A 204 21.89 -26.11 0.76
N LEU A 205 22.33 -25.49 1.85
CA LEU A 205 22.65 -26.21 3.10
C LEU A 205 21.43 -26.98 3.64
N LEU A 206 20.27 -26.34 3.74
CA LEU A 206 19.05 -26.96 4.27
C LEU A 206 18.57 -28.16 3.44
N LYS A 207 18.84 -28.19 2.13
CA LYS A 207 18.54 -29.37 1.30
C LYS A 207 19.36 -30.61 1.70
N ASN A 208 20.57 -30.40 2.19
CA ASN A 208 21.47 -31.48 2.60
C ASN A 208 21.21 -31.94 4.04
N TYR A 209 20.44 -31.17 4.81
CA TYR A 209 20.10 -31.44 6.20
C TYR A 209 18.60 -31.20 6.42
N PRO A 210 17.73 -32.04 5.82
CA PRO A 210 16.30 -31.90 6.01
C PRO A 210 15.94 -32.02 7.51
N PRO A 211 14.81 -31.43 7.94
CA PRO A 211 14.29 -31.67 9.29
C PRO A 211 14.21 -33.18 9.49
N SER A 212 14.79 -33.69 10.58
CA SER A 212 14.63 -35.10 10.93
C SER A 212 13.13 -35.38 10.99
N GLU A 213 12.65 -36.34 10.20
CA GLU A 213 11.33 -36.92 10.47
C GLU A 213 11.32 -37.25 11.95
N SER A 214 10.36 -36.69 12.68
CA SER A 214 10.19 -36.97 14.09
C SER A 214 10.24 -38.48 14.27
N THR A 215 11.31 -39.01 14.87
CA THR A 215 11.21 -40.34 15.49
C THR A 215 10.30 -40.14 16.69
N ALA A 216 9.01 -40.30 16.42
CA ALA A 216 7.99 -40.58 17.41
C ALA A 216 8.35 -41.84 18.20
#